data_AF-A0A6N7Y1H9-F1
#
_entry.id   AF-A0A6N7Y1H9-F1
#
_cell.length_a   1.000
_cell.length_b   1.000
_cell.length_c   1.000
_cell.angle_alpha   90.00
_cell.angle_beta   90.00
_cell.angle_gamma   90.00
#
_symmetry.space_group_name_H-M   'P 1'
#
loop_
_entity.id
_entity.type
_entity.pdbx_description
1 polymer ?
#
loop_
_entity_poly.entity_id
_entity_poly.type
_entity_poly.pdbx_seq_one_letter_code
_entity_poly.pdbx_strand_id
1 'polypeptide(L)'
;MDCIKRINLSFDLRRDRDRQAYNILVQVQHKTAFIVETVLYYEKDNQNKFDKSTIKQALKEVLSEINFTIDKNNEDGEDEIPDEIFDLFEQL
;
A
#
# COMPACT_ATOMS: atom_id res chain seq x y z
N MET A 1 -31.39 4.63 -19.12
CA MET A 1 -30.06 4.99 -18.57
C MET A 1 -29.03 4.22 -19.37
N ASP A 2 -28.07 4.90 -20.00
CA ASP A 2 -26.98 4.20 -20.68
C ASP A 2 -26.09 3.55 -19.63
N CYS A 3 -26.02 2.21 -19.65
CA CYS A 3 -25.17 1.42 -18.75
C CYS A 3 -23.69 1.48 -19.13
N ILE A 4 -23.33 2.18 -20.21
CA ILE A 4 -21.97 2.35 -20.71
C ILE A 4 -21.61 3.83 -20.70
N LYS A 5 -20.59 4.20 -19.92
CA LYS A 5 -19.96 5.53 -19.95
C LYS A 5 -18.52 5.40 -20.45
N ARG A 6 -18.06 6.37 -21.24
CA ARG A 6 -16.69 6.43 -21.77
C ARG A 6 -15.90 7.53 -21.07
N ILE A 7 -14.61 7.27 -20.84
CA ILE A 7 -13.65 8.24 -20.31
C ILE A 7 -12.64 8.55 -21.41
N ASN A 8 -12.40 9.83 -21.67
CA ASN A 8 -11.38 10.27 -22.61
C ASN A 8 -10.09 10.58 -21.85
N LEU A 9 -8.98 9.95 -22.25
CA LEU A 9 -7.66 10.17 -21.66
C LEU A 9 -6.72 10.80 -22.70
N SER A 10 -5.84 11.69 -22.25
CA SER A 10 -4.79 12.32 -23.06
C SER A 10 -3.47 12.22 -22.31
N PHE A 11 -2.40 11.85 -23.01
CA PHE A 11 -1.08 11.63 -22.44
C PHE A 11 -0.10 12.66 -23.00
N ASP A 12 0.62 13.37 -22.14
CA ASP A 12 1.69 14.27 -22.59
C ASP A 12 2.98 13.46 -22.78
N LEU A 13 3.30 13.11 -24.03
CA LEU A 13 4.47 12.26 -24.34
C LEU A 13 5.83 12.91 -24.02
N ARG A 14 5.86 14.19 -23.64
CA ARG A 14 7.06 14.86 -23.12
C ARG A 14 7.34 14.47 -21.66
N ARG A 15 6.34 14.00 -20.92
CA ARG A 15 6.47 13.51 -19.54
C ARG A 15 6.74 12.02 -19.56
N ASP A 16 7.87 11.61 -18.98
CA ASP A 16 8.32 10.21 -19.06
C ASP A 16 7.31 9.20 -18.51
N ARG A 17 6.63 9.54 -17.40
CA ARG A 17 5.62 8.68 -16.80
C ARG A 17 4.40 8.51 -17.71
N ASP A 18 3.91 9.60 -18.27
CA ASP A 18 2.76 9.59 -19.19
C ASP A 18 3.10 8.80 -20.46
N ARG A 19 4.31 8.96 -21.00
CA ARG A 19 4.81 8.20 -22.15
C ARG A 19 4.91 6.70 -21.87
N GLN A 20 5.43 6.31 -20.71
CA GLN A 20 5.51 4.90 -20.30
C GLN A 20 4.11 4.27 -20.15
N ALA A 21 3.21 4.95 -19.44
CA ALA A 21 1.84 4.48 -19.28
C ALA A 21 1.12 4.35 -20.63
N TYR A 22 1.30 5.32 -21.53
CA TYR A 22 0.78 5.27 -22.89
C TYR A 22 1.29 4.06 -23.68
N ASN A 23 2.61 3.83 -23.67
CA ASN A 23 3.24 2.72 -24.38
C ASN A 23 2.79 1.34 -23.87
N ILE A 24 2.54 1.19 -22.57
CA ILE A 24 1.95 -0.03 -22.00
C ILE A 24 0.51 -0.16 -22.49
N LEU A 25 -0.31 0.88 -22.28
CA LEU A 25 -1.73 0.84 -22.59
C LEU A 25 -2.01 0.59 -24.07
N VAL A 26 -1.20 1.12 -25.00
CA VAL A 26 -1.41 0.89 -26.43
C VAL A 26 -1.21 -0.58 -26.82
N GLN A 27 -0.31 -1.30 -26.16
CA GLN A 27 0.00 -2.72 -26.42
C GLN A 27 -1.01 -3.70 -25.78
N VAL A 28 -1.73 -3.28 -24.73
CA VAL A 28 -2.69 -4.12 -24.01
C VAL A 28 -3.98 -4.33 -24.82
N GLN A 29 -4.40 -5.60 -24.98
CA GLN A 29 -5.74 -5.95 -25.47
C GLN A 29 -6.77 -5.74 -24.34
N HIS A 30 -8.01 -5.36 -24.68
CA HIS A 30 -9.08 -5.12 -23.69
C HIS A 30 -8.74 -4.06 -22.61
N LYS A 31 -8.28 -2.87 -23.04
CA LYS A 31 -7.78 -1.77 -22.18
C LYS A 31 -8.70 -1.40 -21.01
N THR A 32 -10.01 -1.38 -21.23
CA THR A 32 -10.98 -1.06 -20.17
C THR A 32 -10.91 -2.06 -19.02
N ALA A 33 -10.82 -3.36 -19.28
CA ALA A 33 -10.73 -4.39 -18.25
C ALA A 33 -9.40 -4.27 -17.48
N PHE A 34 -8.29 -4.08 -18.22
CA PHE A 34 -6.98 -3.86 -17.60
C PHE A 34 -6.96 -2.64 -16.67
N ILE A 35 -7.54 -1.51 -17.10
CA ILE A 35 -7.61 -0.30 -16.26
C ILE A 35 -8.50 -0.53 -15.04
N VAL A 36 -9.64 -1.21 -15.19
CA VAL A 36 -10.54 -1.54 -14.06
C VAL A 36 -9.78 -2.35 -13.01
N GLU A 37 -9.12 -3.43 -13.39
CA GLU A 37 -8.34 -4.26 -12.47
C GLU A 37 -7.19 -3.47 -11.82
N THR A 38 -6.47 -2.67 -12.60
CA THR A 38 -5.33 -1.88 -12.09
C THR A 38 -5.78 -0.82 -11.09
N VAL A 39 -6.89 -0.11 -11.37
CA VAL A 39 -7.44 0.92 -10.47
C VAL A 39 -8.00 0.29 -9.20
N LEU A 40 -8.75 -0.81 -9.31
CA LEU A 40 -9.29 -1.52 -8.14
C LEU A 40 -8.18 -2.15 -7.31
N TYR A 41 -7.14 -2.70 -7.95
CA TYR A 41 -5.95 -3.18 -7.25
C TYR A 41 -5.25 -2.03 -6.52
N TYR A 42 -5.01 -0.90 -7.18
CA TYR A 42 -4.40 0.27 -6.54
C TYR A 42 -5.26 0.82 -5.40
N GLU A 43 -6.58 0.89 -5.56
CA GLU A 43 -7.49 1.32 -4.50
C GLU A 43 -7.46 0.34 -3.32
N LYS A 44 -7.52 -0.96 -3.60
CA LYS A 44 -7.41 -2.01 -2.58
C LYS A 44 -6.06 -2.01 -1.88
N ASP A 45 -4.97 -1.77 -2.59
CA ASP A 45 -3.61 -1.70 -2.06
C ASP A 45 -3.35 -0.37 -1.31
N ASN A 46 -4.03 0.72 -1.67
CA ASN A 46 -4.03 1.95 -0.87
C ASN A 46 -4.94 1.85 0.36
N GLN A 47 -6.03 1.08 0.30
CA GLN A 47 -6.84 0.71 1.46
C GLN A 47 -6.11 -0.32 2.35
N ASN A 48 -5.32 -1.21 1.73
CA ASN A 48 -4.42 -2.17 2.36
C ASN A 48 -2.99 -1.62 2.46
N LYS A 49 -2.77 -0.30 2.45
CA LYS A 49 -1.49 0.28 2.88
C LYS A 49 -1.32 -0.29 4.27
N PHE A 50 -0.46 -1.31 4.38
CA PHE A 50 -0.39 -2.22 5.51
C PHE A 50 -0.71 -1.46 6.77
N ASP A 51 -1.89 -1.71 7.34
CA ASP A 51 -2.37 -0.90 8.44
C ASP A 51 -1.40 -1.16 9.59
N LYS A 52 -0.43 -0.24 9.75
CA LYS A 52 0.63 -0.35 10.74
C LYS A 52 0.00 -0.57 12.11
N SER A 53 -1.21 -0.05 12.34
CA SER A 53 -1.94 -0.29 13.58
C SER A 53 -2.34 -1.76 13.77
N THR A 54 -2.79 -2.45 12.72
CA THR A 54 -3.13 -3.88 12.76
C THR A 54 -1.89 -4.76 13.00
N ILE A 55 -0.75 -4.46 12.35
CA ILE A 55 0.51 -5.19 12.61
C ILE A 55 1.04 -4.88 14.02
N LYS A 56 1.01 -3.60 14.43
CA LYS A 56 1.40 -3.18 15.78
C LYS A 56 0.57 -3.91 16.84
N GLN A 57 -0.73 -4.02 16.63
CA GLN A 57 -1.62 -4.70 17.56
C GLN A 57 -1.31 -6.21 17.62
N ALA A 58 -1.20 -6.88 16.47
CA ALA A 58 -0.84 -8.30 16.42
C ALA A 58 0.54 -8.58 17.06
N LEU A 59 1.53 -7.70 16.86
CA LEU A 59 2.84 -7.84 17.49
C LEU A 59 2.80 -7.60 19.00
N LYS A 60 2.04 -6.58 19.47
CA LYS A 60 1.83 -6.33 20.90
C LYS A 60 1.15 -7.53 21.59
N GLU A 61 0.15 -8.12 20.95
CA GLU A 61 -0.55 -9.31 21.44
C GLU A 61 0.42 -10.50 21.59
N VAL A 62 1.20 -10.81 20.55
CA VAL A 62 2.20 -11.90 20.60
C VAL A 62 3.28 -11.66 21.67
N LEU A 63 3.83 -10.45 21.77
CA LEU A 63 4.86 -10.12 22.77
C LEU A 63 4.31 -10.22 24.21
N SER A 64 3.06 -9.83 24.42
CA SER A 64 2.35 -10.00 25.69
C SER A 64 2.12 -11.48 26.01
N GLU A 65 1.78 -12.30 25.02
CA GLU A 65 1.54 -13.75 25.20
C GLU A 65 2.82 -14.51 25.58
N ILE A 66 3.97 -14.12 25.04
CA ILE A 66 5.25 -14.79 25.32
C ILE A 66 5.95 -14.25 26.58
N ASN A 67 5.28 -13.42 27.40
CA ASN A 67 5.85 -12.72 28.56
C ASN A 67 7.16 -11.95 28.24
N PHE A 68 7.30 -11.46 27.00
CA PHE A 68 8.44 -10.67 26.61
C PHE A 68 8.33 -9.29 27.27
N THR A 69 8.98 -9.15 28.42
CA THR A 69 9.09 -7.90 29.16
C THR A 69 10.39 -7.25 28.73
N ILE A 70 10.29 -6.15 27.97
CA ILE A 70 11.44 -5.29 27.68
C ILE A 70 11.88 -4.70 29.03
N ASP A 71 13.12 -4.99 29.42
CA ASP A 71 13.66 -4.63 30.73
C ASP A 71 13.70 -3.10 30.90
N LYS A 72 12.95 -2.60 31.90
CA LYS A 72 12.59 -1.19 32.14
C LYS A 72 13.71 -0.36 32.78
N ASN A 73 14.97 -0.63 32.47
CA ASN A 73 16.10 0.09 33.08
C ASN A 73 16.55 1.35 32.32
N ASN A 74 15.79 1.81 31.33
CA ASN A 74 15.99 3.14 30.76
C ASN A 74 14.73 3.97 31.02
N GLU A 75 14.88 4.96 31.89
CA GLU A 75 13.92 6.02 32.15
C GLU A 75 13.70 6.81 30.86
N ASP A 76 12.74 6.40 30.03
CA ASP A 76 12.00 7.29 29.14
C ASP A 76 10.70 6.59 28.71
N GLY A 77 9.65 7.38 28.57
CA GLY A 77 8.25 6.98 28.71
C GLY A 77 7.71 6.00 27.68
N GLU A 78 6.67 5.30 28.14
CA GLU A 78 5.66 4.52 27.41
C GLU A 78 6.16 3.28 26.64
N ASP A 79 5.42 2.19 26.83
CA ASP A 79 5.60 0.87 26.24
C ASP A 79 5.46 0.91 24.69
N GLU A 80 6.43 1.51 24.01
CA GLU A 80 6.46 1.64 22.56
C GLU A 80 7.59 0.78 21.98
N ILE A 81 7.17 -0.32 21.35
CA ILE A 81 7.98 -0.99 20.33
C ILE A 81 8.45 0.11 19.37
N PRO A 82 9.77 0.33 19.22
CA PRO A 82 10.28 1.41 18.38
C PRO A 82 9.70 1.31 16.98
N ASP A 83 9.20 2.43 16.46
CA ASP A 83 8.52 2.48 15.16
C ASP A 83 9.43 1.99 14.03
N GLU A 84 10.74 2.14 14.21
CA GLU A 84 11.79 1.67 13.31
C GLU A 84 11.81 0.14 13.11
N ILE A 85 11.26 -0.65 14.05
CA ILE A 85 11.11 -2.11 13.87
C ILE A 85 10.11 -2.41 12.75
N PHE A 86 9.09 -1.56 12.56
CA PHE A 86 8.08 -1.81 11.53
C PHE A 86 8.57 -1.44 10.13
N ASP A 87 9.60 -0.58 10.04
CA ASP A 87 10.23 -0.22 8.77
C ASP A 87 11.01 -1.41 8.15
N LEU A 88 11.34 -2.44 8.94
CA LEU A 88 11.88 -3.71 8.44
C LEU A 88 10.87 -4.46 7.54
N PHE A 89 9.57 -4.30 7.78
CA PHE A 89 8.52 -4.93 6.96
C PHE A 89 8.22 -4.17 5.68
N GLU A 90 8.64 -2.90 5.55
CA GLU A 90 8.51 -2.12 4.32
C GLU A 90 9.58 -2.48 3.27
N GLN A 91 10.59 -3.28 3.66
CA GLN A 91 11.68 -3.73 2.79
C GLN A 91 11.49 -5.16 2.21
N LEU A 92 10.35 -5.81 2.50
CA LEU A 92 9.93 -7.11 1.95
C LEU A 92 9.09 -6.94 0.67
#